data_AF-A0A075KD11-F1
#
_entry.id   AF-A0A075KD11-F1
#
_cell.length_a   1.000
_cell.length_b   1.000
_cell.length_c   1.000
_cell.angle_alpha   90.00
_cell.angle_beta   90.00
_cell.angle_gamma   90.00
#
_symmetry.space_group_name_H-M   'P 1'
#
loop_
_entity.id
_entity.type
_entity.pdbx_description
1 polymer ?
#
loop_
_entity_poly.entity_id
_entity_poly.type
_entity_poly.pdbx_seq_one_letter_code
_entity_poly.pdbx_strand_id
1 'polypeptide(L)'
;MNKDLRPARRLINGMTLEEFKKRFIKDLEDAKRKKLHKEGHTDDEIAVCCGVAVKKITRWRLDMKLAVNSVIHGKSFKSDIESRKRLGHNRQL
;
A
#
# COMPACT_ATOMS: atom_id res chain seq x y z
N MET A 1 -14.12 3.95 -49.14
CA MET A 1 -14.25 2.93 -48.09
C MET A 1 -13.05 3.06 -47.16
N ASN A 2 -13.18 3.79 -46.05
CA ASN A 2 -12.12 3.85 -45.04
C ASN A 2 -12.07 2.50 -44.33
N LYS A 3 -10.94 1.80 -44.47
CA LYS A 3 -10.64 0.59 -43.73
C LYS A 3 -10.25 1.02 -42.32
N ASP A 4 -11.24 1.23 -41.45
CA ASP A 4 -11.04 1.35 -40.01
C ASP A 4 -10.60 -0.01 -39.44
N LEU A 5 -9.43 -0.48 -39.86
CA LEU A 5 -8.69 -1.55 -39.23
C LEU A 5 -8.07 -0.99 -37.94
N ARG A 6 -8.92 -0.70 -36.94
CA ARG A 6 -8.46 -0.76 -35.56
C ARG A 6 -8.14 -2.24 -35.32
N PRO A 7 -6.88 -2.64 -35.09
CA PRO A 7 -6.56 -4.03 -34.83
C PRO A 7 -7.41 -4.47 -33.65
N ALA A 8 -8.11 -5.60 -33.78
CA ALA A 8 -8.98 -6.16 -32.77
C ALA A 8 -8.23 -6.20 -31.43
N ARG A 9 -8.41 -5.18 -30.59
CA ARG A 9 -7.84 -5.14 -29.25
C ARG A 9 -8.47 -6.32 -28.54
N ARG A 10 -7.69 -7.38 -28.25
CA ARG A 10 -8.11 -8.41 -27.29
C ARG A 10 -8.44 -7.68 -26.00
N LEU A 11 -9.73 -7.55 -25.73
CA LEU A 11 -10.22 -6.97 -24.49
C LEU A 11 -10.03 -8.00 -23.40
N ILE A 12 -9.39 -7.61 -22.30
CA ILE A 12 -9.34 -8.42 -21.08
C ILE A 12 -10.52 -7.96 -20.23
N ASN A 13 -11.50 -8.83 -20.00
CA ASN A 13 -12.73 -8.49 -19.26
C ASN A 13 -13.45 -7.23 -19.78
N GLY A 14 -13.49 -7.04 -21.10
CA GLY A 14 -14.11 -5.86 -21.71
C GLY A 14 -13.28 -4.57 -21.64
N MET A 15 -12.04 -4.62 -21.11
CA MET A 15 -11.14 -3.48 -21.00
C MET A 15 -9.93 -3.62 -21.93
N THR A 16 -9.32 -2.50 -22.29
CA THR A 16 -8.04 -2.48 -22.99
C THR A 16 -6.92 -2.92 -22.05
N LEU A 17 -5.83 -3.46 -22.60
CA LEU A 17 -4.66 -3.87 -21.80
C LEU A 17 -4.13 -2.73 -20.92
N GLU A 18 -4.14 -1.50 -21.43
CA GLU A 18 -3.64 -0.32 -20.72
C GLU A 18 -4.55 0.07 -19.55
N GLU A 19 -5.87 -0.02 -19.71
CA GLU A 19 -6.82 0.17 -18.60
C GLU A 19 -6.70 -0.93 -17.56
N PHE A 20 -6.55 -2.18 -18.01
CA PHE A 20 -6.35 -3.33 -17.13
C PHE A 20 -5.08 -3.16 -16.27
N LYS A 21 -3.94 -2.82 -16.89
CA LYS A 21 -2.68 -2.55 -16.16
C LYS A 21 -2.85 -1.42 -15.14
N LYS A 22 -3.47 -0.31 -15.53
CA LYS A 22 -3.70 0.83 -14.62
C LYS A 22 -4.53 0.42 -13.40
N ARG A 23 -5.61 -0.32 -13.61
CA ARG A 23 -6.47 -0.83 -12.53
C ARG A 23 -5.71 -1.82 -11.65
N PHE A 24 -5.01 -2.76 -12.25
CA PHE A 24 -4.23 -3.76 -11.53
C PHE A 24 -3.14 -3.14 -10.63
N ILE A 25 -2.39 -2.15 -11.14
CA ILE A 25 -1.39 -1.43 -10.34
C ILE A 25 -2.05 -0.72 -9.17
N LYS A 26 -3.20 -0.05 -9.40
CA LYS A 26 -3.95 0.61 -8.33
C LYS A 26 -4.38 -0.39 -7.24
N ASP A 27 -4.92 -1.54 -7.63
CA ASP A 27 -5.36 -2.57 -6.70
C ASP A 27 -4.19 -3.14 -5.87
N LEU A 28 -3.01 -3.31 -6.50
CA LEU A 28 -1.78 -3.71 -5.80
C LEU A 28 -1.31 -2.65 -4.79
N GLU A 29 -1.32 -1.37 -5.17
CA GLU A 29 -0.97 -0.28 -4.27
C GLU A 29 -1.92 -0.24 -3.06
N ASP A 30 -3.22 -0.36 -3.30
CA ASP A 30 -4.23 -0.35 -2.24
C ASP A 30 -4.10 -1.57 -1.33
N ALA A 31 -3.79 -2.76 -1.88
CA ALA A 31 -3.51 -3.95 -1.09
C ALA A 31 -2.28 -3.75 -0.18
N LYS A 32 -1.20 -3.15 -0.69
CA LYS A 32 -0.01 -2.82 0.10
C LYS A 32 -0.34 -1.85 1.23
N ARG A 33 -1.07 -0.76 0.94
CA ARG A 33 -1.49 0.22 1.96
C ARG A 33 -2.38 -0.41 3.04
N LYS A 34 -3.34 -1.27 2.65
CA LYS A 34 -4.20 -2.00 3.59
C LYS A 34 -3.39 -2.90 4.51
N LYS A 35 -2.39 -3.61 3.99
CA LYS A 35 -1.52 -4.46 4.79
C LYS A 35 -0.76 -3.64 5.84
N LEU A 36 -0.12 -2.56 5.43
CA LEU A 36 0.64 -1.68 6.33
C LEU A 36 -0.27 -1.05 7.40
N HIS A 37 -1.47 -0.59 7.02
CA HIS A 37 -2.45 -0.04 7.97
C HIS A 37 -2.91 -1.09 8.98
N LYS A 38 -3.15 -2.34 8.54
CA LYS A 38 -3.49 -3.47 9.41
C LYS A 38 -2.35 -3.85 10.37
N GLU A 39 -1.10 -3.65 9.95
CA GLU A 39 0.09 -3.82 10.79
C GLU A 39 0.27 -2.68 11.81
N GLY A 40 -0.63 -1.68 11.81
CA GLY A 40 -0.60 -0.56 12.75
C GLY A 40 0.28 0.61 12.29
N HIS A 41 0.77 0.60 11.06
CA HIS A 41 1.52 1.73 10.51
C HIS A 41 0.66 2.98 10.39
N THR A 42 1.30 4.11 10.62
CA THR A 42 0.68 5.44 10.52
C THR A 42 0.65 5.92 9.08
N ASP A 43 -0.15 6.95 8.81
CA ASP A 43 -0.23 7.54 7.47
C ASP A 43 1.17 7.99 6.97
N ASP A 44 2.02 8.51 7.85
CA ASP A 44 3.40 8.91 7.54
C ASP A 44 4.29 7.71 7.19
N GLU A 45 4.23 6.64 7.98
CA GLU A 45 5.01 5.43 7.72
C GLU A 45 4.57 4.73 6.44
N ILE A 46 3.26 4.65 6.20
CA ILE A 46 2.68 4.11 4.97
C ILE A 46 3.14 4.97 3.78
N ALA A 47 3.15 6.29 3.91
CA ALA A 47 3.59 7.20 2.87
C ALA A 47 5.05 6.97 2.49
N VAL A 48 5.94 6.83 3.47
CA VAL A 48 7.36 6.49 3.27
C VAL A 48 7.50 5.11 2.61
N CYS A 49 6.81 4.09 3.11
CA CYS A 49 6.88 2.72 2.56
C CYS A 49 6.32 2.60 1.14
N CYS A 50 5.37 3.45 0.77
CA CYS A 50 4.76 3.48 -0.56
C CYS A 50 5.39 4.51 -1.50
N GLY A 51 6.31 5.36 -1.02
CA GLY A 51 6.93 6.41 -1.84
C GLY A 51 5.95 7.46 -2.34
N VAL A 52 4.93 7.78 -1.55
CA VAL A 52 3.88 8.76 -1.91
C VAL A 52 3.76 9.84 -0.86
N ALA A 53 3.14 10.97 -1.21
CA ALA A 53 2.85 12.02 -0.24
C ALA A 53 1.86 11.55 0.83
N VAL A 54 2.07 11.98 2.08
CA VAL A 54 1.19 11.68 3.23
C VAL A 54 -0.26 12.05 2.93
N LYS A 55 -0.51 13.22 2.32
CA LYS A 55 -1.87 13.63 1.88
C LYS A 55 -2.57 12.58 1.01
N LYS A 56 -1.83 11.83 0.18
CA LYS A 56 -2.39 10.76 -0.66
C LYS A 56 -2.83 9.58 0.18
N ILE A 57 -2.07 9.22 1.22
CA ILE A 57 -2.45 8.16 2.18
C ILE A 57 -3.62 8.61 3.04
N THR A 58 -3.61 9.84 3.56
CA THR A 58 -4.74 10.38 4.33
C THR A 58 -6.02 10.34 3.52
N ARG A 59 -5.98 10.78 2.25
CA ARG A 59 -7.14 10.70 1.36
C ARG A 59 -7.57 9.26 1.09
N TRP A 60 -6.62 8.38 0.77
CA TRP A 60 -6.91 6.95 0.57
C TRP A 60 -7.58 6.32 1.81
N ARG A 61 -7.09 6.63 3.00
CA ARG A 61 -7.65 6.16 4.27
C ARG A 61 -9.08 6.64 4.47
N LEU A 62 -9.36 7.92 4.17
CA LEU A 62 -10.70 8.51 4.22
C LEU A 62 -11.65 7.87 3.20
N ASP A 63 -11.20 7.69 1.96
CA ASP A 63 -11.98 7.04 0.89
C ASP A 63 -12.35 5.60 1.27
N MET A 64 -11.44 4.90 1.97
CA MET A 64 -11.65 3.54 2.49
C MET A 64 -12.38 3.51 3.84
N LYS A 65 -12.76 4.67 4.41
CA LYS A 65 -13.40 4.81 5.73
C LYS A 65 -12.64 4.10 6.87
N LEU A 66 -11.31 4.12 6.81
CA LEU A 66 -10.44 3.50 7.80
C LEU A 66 -10.12 4.48 8.94
N ALA A 67 -10.02 3.98 10.17
CA ALA A 67 -9.64 4.78 11.33
C ALA A 67 -8.20 5.30 11.21
N VAL A 68 -7.92 6.48 11.79
CA VAL A 68 -6.57 7.01 11.88
C VAL A 68 -5.77 6.10 12.82
N ASN A 69 -4.65 5.57 12.34
CA ASN A 69 -3.65 4.98 13.23
C ASN A 69 -2.85 6.14 13.81
N SER A 70 -3.41 6.82 14.82
CA SER A 70 -2.71 7.90 15.52
C SER A 70 -1.75 7.26 16.50
N VAL A 71 -0.45 7.49 16.33
CA VAL A 71 0.53 7.15 17.38
C VAL A 71 0.15 7.97 18.61
N ILE A 72 -0.39 7.32 19.63
CA ILE A 72 -0.38 7.89 20.97
C ILE A 72 1.10 8.06 21.28
N HIS A 73 1.56 9.31 21.31
CA HIS A 73 2.95 9.67 21.51
C HIS A 73 3.50 8.90 22.72
N GLY A 74 4.42 7.97 22.48
CA GLY A 74 5.10 7.26 23.55
C GLY A 74 5.65 5.88 23.22
N LYS A 75 5.10 5.13 22.26
CA LYS A 75 5.60 3.78 21.94
C LYS A 75 5.52 3.50 20.44
N SER A 76 6.63 3.73 19.74
CA SER A 76 6.78 3.31 18.34
C SER A 76 6.81 1.78 18.27
N PHE A 77 6.00 1.19 17.39
CA PHE A 77 6.01 -0.24 17.09
C PHE A 77 7.41 -0.75 16.65
N LYS A 78 8.26 0.15 16.14
CA LYS A 78 9.66 -0.16 15.78
C LYS A 78 10.58 -0.35 16.98
N SER A 79 10.32 0.29 18.14
CA SER A 79 11.13 0.02 19.33
C SER A 79 10.83 -1.35 19.93
N ASP A 80 9.67 -1.95 19.69
CA ASP A 80 9.28 -3.25 20.28
C ASP A 80 9.75 -4.45 19.45
N ILE A 81 9.73 -4.36 18.11
CA ILE A 81 10.22 -5.45 17.24
C ILE A 81 11.76 -5.55 17.27
N GLU A 82 12.47 -4.42 17.24
CA GLU A 82 13.94 -4.40 17.34
C GLU A 82 14.41 -4.89 18.72
N SER A 83 13.66 -4.55 19.79
CA SER A 83 13.97 -4.99 21.16
C SER A 83 13.71 -6.49 21.37
N ARG A 84 12.67 -7.07 20.75
CA ARG A 84 12.43 -8.53 20.81
C ARG A 84 13.41 -9.34 19.97
N LYS A 85 13.90 -8.80 18.85
CA LYS A 85 14.96 -9.45 18.06
C LYS A 85 16.31 -9.47 18.78
N ARG A 86 16.63 -8.45 19.59
CA ARG A 86 17.88 -8.40 20.38
C ARG A 86 17.91 -9.34 21.59
N LEU A 87 16.76 -9.80 22.09
CA LEU A 87 16.69 -10.73 23.23
C LEU A 87 16.67 -12.21 22.83
N GLY A 88 16.85 -12.51 21.54
CA GLY A 88 16.79 -13.89 21.02
C GLY A 88 18.14 -14.60 20.89
N HIS A 89 19.27 -13.92 20.79
CA HIS A 89 20.58 -14.55 20.50
C HIS A 89 21.74 -13.88 21.26
N ASN A 90 22.01 -14.32 22.50
CA ASN A 90 23.35 -14.84 22.85
C ASN A 90 23.31 -15.59 24.19
N ARG A 91 23.13 -16.89 24.04
CA ARG A 91 23.65 -17.93 24.94
C ARG A 91 25.18 -17.95 24.72
N GLN A 92 25.95 -18.23 25.78
CA GLN A 92 27.43 -18.33 25.85
C GLN A 92 28.10 -16.96 26.14
N LEU A 93 28.93 -16.80 27.19
CA LEU A 93 29.89 -17.71 27.82
C LEU A 93 29.61 -17.95 29.31
#